data_AF-A0A1H6UFZ2-F1
#
_entry.id   AF-A0A1H6UFZ2-F1
#
_cell.length_a   1.000
_cell.length_b   1.000
_cell.length_c   1.000
_cell.angle_alpha   90.00
_cell.angle_beta   90.00
_cell.angle_gamma   90.00
#
_symmetry.space_group_name_H-M   'P 1'
#
loop_
_entity.id
_entity.type
_entity.pdbx_description
1 polymer ?
#
loop_
_entity_poly.entity_id
_entity_poly.type
_entity_poly.pdbx_seq_one_letter_code
_entity_poly.pdbx_strand_id
1 'polypeptide(L)'
;MNKFPKESIFKTPENYFDSLPDRILRKRKQRIRQLYLTGVAAAVVFVVGFAFVLVPRVESDATNFQTAINEEVDYYITAGTWDEVDVLLLADNPNELLDAITAAEWRSELGAEDEELLLNEILF
;
A
#
# COMPACT_ATOMS: atom_id res chain seq x y z
N MET A 1 24.89 37.71 -13.28
CA MET A 1 23.92 36.80 -12.64
C MET A 1 22.52 37.33 -12.93
N ASN A 2 21.75 36.61 -13.76
CA ASN A 2 20.42 37.03 -14.20
C ASN A 2 19.41 36.88 -13.05
N LYS A 3 18.64 37.93 -12.79
CA LYS A 3 17.59 37.97 -11.76
C LYS A 3 16.38 37.19 -12.28
N PHE A 4 16.13 35.99 -11.74
CA PHE A 4 14.89 35.28 -12.02
C PHE A 4 13.70 36.05 -11.41
N PRO A 5 12.63 36.34 -12.16
CA PRO A 5 11.45 36.98 -11.61
C PRO A 5 10.79 36.03 -10.60
N LYS A 6 10.59 36.50 -9.36
CA LYS A 6 9.84 35.82 -8.29
C LYS A 6 8.33 35.87 -8.57
N GLU A 7 7.91 35.52 -9.77
CA GLU A 7 6.49 35.35 -10.06
C GLU A 7 6.04 34.00 -9.49
N SER A 8 4.93 34.00 -8.74
CA SER A 8 4.44 32.80 -8.08
C SER A 8 3.97 31.78 -9.12
N ILE A 9 4.78 30.75 -9.33
CA ILE A 9 4.47 29.57 -10.15
C ILE A 9 3.25 28.78 -9.64
N PHE A 10 2.72 29.12 -8.45
CA PHE A 10 1.55 28.52 -7.82
C PHE A 10 0.28 29.38 -7.95
N LYS A 11 0.12 30.14 -9.03
CA LYS A 11 -1.14 30.84 -9.31
C LYS A 11 -2.00 29.99 -10.25
N THR A 12 -3.22 29.66 -9.81
CA THR A 12 -4.19 29.01 -10.69
C THR A 12 -4.57 29.97 -11.82
N PRO A 13 -4.67 29.49 -13.08
CA PRO A 13 -5.10 30.33 -14.18
C PRO A 13 -6.50 30.89 -13.93
N GLU A 14 -6.74 32.13 -14.35
CA GLU A 14 -8.07 32.73 -14.27
C GLU A 14 -9.09 31.88 -15.03
N ASN A 15 -10.26 31.67 -14.43
CA ASN A 15 -11.36 30.86 -14.96
C ASN A 15 -11.02 29.36 -15.24
N TYR A 16 -9.96 28.82 -14.62
CA TYR A 16 -9.61 27.40 -14.76
C TYR A 16 -10.74 26.48 -14.29
N PHE A 17 -11.28 26.74 -13.09
CA PHE A 17 -12.33 25.92 -12.50
C PHE A 17 -13.70 26.14 -13.14
N ASP A 18 -13.97 27.33 -13.69
CA ASP A 18 -15.24 27.62 -14.35
C ASP A 18 -15.39 26.86 -15.67
N SER A 19 -14.29 26.69 -16.42
CA SER A 19 -14.31 25.95 -17.70
C SER A 19 -14.08 24.44 -17.56
N LEU A 20 -13.73 23.97 -16.36
CA LEU A 20 -13.36 22.57 -16.10
C LEU A 20 -14.52 21.59 -16.32
N PRO A 21 -15.76 21.84 -15.81
CA PRO A 21 -16.90 20.95 -16.04
C PRO A 21 -17.17 20.74 -17.53
N ASP A 22 -17.18 21.82 -18.31
CA ASP A 22 -17.43 21.76 -19.75
C ASP A 22 -16.34 21.02 -20.53
N ARG A 23 -15.08 21.11 -20.08
CA ARG A 23 -13.96 20.35 -20.66
C ARG A 23 -14.13 18.84 -20.39
N ILE A 24 -14.54 18.46 -19.18
CA ILE A 24 -14.76 17.06 -18.81
C ILE A 24 -15.95 16.48 -19.60
N LEU A 25 -17.06 17.21 -19.67
CA LEU A 25 -18.26 16.77 -20.40
C LEU A 25 -18.01 16.60 -21.91
N ARG A 26 -17.23 17.49 -22.53
CA ARG A 26 -16.83 17.34 -23.94
C ARG A 26 -15.95 16.12 -24.18
N LYS A 27 -15.04 15.81 -23.27
CA LYS A 27 -14.20 14.59 -23.36
C LYS A 27 -15.03 13.31 -23.23
N ARG A 28 -16.10 13.32 -22.43
CA ARG A 28 -16.98 12.14 -22.23
C ARG A 28 -17.85 11.82 -23.45
N LYS A 29 -18.12 12.79 -24.33
CA LYS A 29 -18.98 12.62 -25.51
C LYS A 29 -18.27 11.93 -26.69
N GLN A 30 -17.37 10.99 -26.42
CA GLN A 30 -16.83 10.13 -27.46
C GLN A 30 -17.98 9.34 -28.08
N ARG A 31 -18.16 9.52 -29.39
CA ARG A 31 -19.22 8.88 -30.18
C ARG A 31 -19.09 7.37 -30.05
N ILE A 32 -20.01 6.76 -29.31
CA ILE A 32 -20.20 5.31 -29.33
C ILE A 32 -20.65 4.97 -30.75
N ARG A 33 -19.72 4.48 -31.57
CA ARG A 33 -20.04 3.97 -32.90
C ARG A 33 -20.87 2.71 -32.67
N GLN A 34 -22.17 2.79 -32.91
CA GLN A 34 -23.07 1.64 -32.87
C GLN A 34 -22.70 0.74 -34.05
N LEU A 35 -21.90 -0.29 -33.76
CA LEU A 35 -21.63 -1.38 -34.68
C LEU A 35 -22.82 -2.33 -34.63
N TYR A 36 -23.61 -2.34 -35.70
CA TYR A 36 -24.64 -3.36 -35.89
C TYR A 36 -23.96 -4.67 -36.28
N LEU A 37 -23.84 -5.58 -35.32
CA LEU A 37 -23.38 -6.95 -35.53
C LEU A 37 -24.55 -7.80 -36.00
N THR A 38 -24.80 -7.84 -37.31
CA THR A 38 -25.72 -8.81 -37.91
C THR A 38 -24.91 -9.85 -38.69
N GLY A 39 -24.97 -11.11 -38.23
CA GLY A 39 -24.58 -12.28 -39.04
C GLY A 39 -23.52 -13.23 -38.47
N VAL A 40 -22.66 -12.80 -37.53
CA VAL A 40 -21.56 -13.66 -37.00
C VAL A 40 -21.54 -13.73 -35.47
N ALA A 41 -22.68 -13.48 -34.82
CA ALA A 41 -22.72 -13.46 -33.35
C ALA A 41 -22.47 -14.85 -32.72
N ALA A 42 -23.04 -15.92 -33.27
CA ALA A 42 -22.97 -17.25 -32.64
C ALA A 42 -21.57 -17.86 -32.63
N ALA A 43 -20.84 -17.80 -33.76
CA ALA A 43 -19.50 -18.37 -33.85
C ALA A 43 -18.48 -17.58 -33.01
N VAL A 44 -18.58 -16.25 -32.99
CA VAL A 44 -17.72 -15.39 -32.17
C VAL A 44 -17.99 -15.63 -30.68
N VAL A 45 -19.26 -15.79 -30.27
CA VAL A 45 -19.60 -16.12 -28.88
C VAL A 45 -19.02 -17.48 -28.47
N PHE A 46 -19.05 -18.48 -29.35
CA PHE A 46 -18.42 -19.77 -29.09
C PHE A 46 -16.89 -19.67 -28.98
N VAL A 47 -16.23 -18.95 -29.88
CA VAL A 47 -14.77 -18.78 -29.84
C VAL A 47 -14.33 -18.00 -28.59
N VAL A 48 -15.04 -16.93 -28.25
CA VAL A 48 -14.73 -16.12 -27.06
C VAL A 48 -15.04 -16.89 -25.78
N GLY A 49 -16.17 -17.62 -25.73
CA GLY A 49 -16.51 -18.46 -24.59
C GLY A 49 -15.54 -19.62 -24.40
N PHE A 50 -15.12 -20.28 -25.48
CA PHE A 50 -14.13 -21.35 -25.44
C PHE A 50 -12.75 -20.83 -25.05
N ALA A 51 -12.33 -19.69 -25.59
CA ALA A 51 -11.11 -19.01 -25.17
C ALA A 51 -11.16 -18.63 -23.67
N PHE A 52 -12.30 -18.14 -23.18
CA PHE A 52 -12.48 -17.81 -21.76
C PHE A 52 -12.37 -19.04 -20.82
N VAL A 53 -12.68 -20.25 -21.31
CA VAL A 53 -12.52 -21.50 -20.56
C VAL A 53 -11.07 -22.01 -20.59
N LEU A 54 -10.34 -21.82 -21.69
CA LEU A 54 -8.94 -22.25 -21.81
C LEU A 54 -7.92 -21.29 -21.20
N VAL A 55 -8.27 -20.03 -20.96
CA VAL A 55 -7.35 -19.09 -20.31
C VAL A 55 -7.17 -19.54 -18.86
N PRO A 56 -5.93 -19.88 -18.44
CA PRO A 56 -5.67 -20.23 -17.05
C PRO A 56 -6.08 -19.05 -16.18
N ARG A 57 -7.00 -19.31 -15.25
CA ARG A 57 -7.39 -18.29 -14.28
C ARG A 57 -6.23 -18.17 -13.31
N VAL A 58 -5.58 -17.01 -13.33
CA VAL A 58 -4.68 -16.61 -12.25
C VAL A 58 -5.58 -16.45 -11.03
N GLU A 59 -5.66 -17.49 -10.21
CA GLU A 59 -6.18 -17.34 -8.87
C GLU A 59 -5.26 -16.35 -8.17
N SER A 60 -5.78 -15.17 -7.87
CA SER A 60 -5.14 -14.23 -6.96
C SER A 60 -5.12 -14.91 -5.60
N ASP A 61 -4.05 -15.66 -5.36
CA ASP A 61 -3.87 -16.42 -4.15
C ASP A 61 -3.72 -15.42 -3.00
N ALA A 62 -4.83 -15.16 -2.30
CA ALA A 62 -4.87 -14.20 -1.20
C ALA A 62 -3.86 -14.57 -0.08
N THR A 63 -3.45 -15.84 -0.01
CA THR A 63 -2.41 -16.29 0.92
C THR A 63 -1.01 -15.75 0.57
N ASN A 64 -0.72 -15.51 -0.71
CA ASN A 64 0.53 -14.87 -1.14
C ASN A 64 0.57 -13.37 -0.79
N PHE A 65 -0.59 -12.70 -0.75
CA PHE A 65 -0.62 -11.26 -0.47
C PHE A 65 -0.18 -10.94 0.95
N GLN A 66 -0.69 -11.67 1.94
CA GLN A 66 -0.29 -11.46 3.34
C GLN A 66 1.17 -11.85 3.57
N THR A 67 1.64 -12.92 2.91
CA THR A 67 3.04 -13.36 3.00
C THR A 67 3.99 -12.32 2.38
N ALA A 68 3.64 -11.76 1.22
CA ALA A 68 4.41 -10.71 0.56
C ALA A 68 4.45 -9.41 1.39
N ILE A 69 3.33 -9.03 2.02
CA ILE A 69 3.30 -7.87 2.94
C ILE A 69 4.23 -8.12 4.12
N ASN A 70 4.17 -9.30 4.75
CA ASN A 70 5.01 -9.59 5.91
C ASN A 70 6.50 -9.56 5.53
N GLU A 71 6.87 -10.10 4.36
CA GLU A 71 8.25 -10.08 3.87
C GLU A 71 8.74 -8.66 3.56
N GLU A 72 7.87 -7.80 3.01
CA GLU A 72 8.17 -6.39 2.75
C GLU A 72 8.33 -5.58 4.05
N VAL A 73 7.47 -5.82 5.05
CA VAL A 73 7.55 -5.18 6.37
C VAL A 73 8.87 -5.54 7.06
N ASP A 74 9.24 -6.81 7.09
CA ASP A 74 10.51 -7.27 7.67
C ASP A 74 11.72 -6.65 6.96
N TYR A 75 11.65 -6.49 5.64
CA TYR A 75 12.70 -5.83 4.86
C TYR A 75 12.89 -4.37 5.27
N TYR A 76 11.83 -3.58 5.41
CA TYR A 76 11.94 -2.16 5.78
C TYR A 76 12.37 -1.93 7.22
N ILE A 77 11.98 -2.83 8.14
CA ILE A 77 12.48 -2.85 9.52
C ILE A 77 14.00 -3.13 9.50
N THR A 78 14.43 -4.17 8.79
CA THR A 78 15.86 -4.55 8.71
C THR A 78 16.71 -3.49 8.01
N ALA A 79 16.16 -2.81 7.01
CA ALA A 79 16.83 -1.71 6.31
C ALA A 79 16.96 -0.43 7.16
N GLY A 80 16.43 -0.41 8.39
CA GLY A 80 16.45 0.74 9.29
C GLY A 80 15.66 1.93 8.73
N THR A 81 14.70 1.66 7.83
CA THR A 81 13.86 2.71 7.21
C THR A 81 12.59 2.94 8.00
N TRP A 82 12.10 1.92 8.71
CA TRP A 82 10.99 2.04 9.66
C TRP A 82 11.53 2.03 11.08
N ASP A 83 11.12 3.03 11.86
CA ASP A 83 11.38 3.11 13.29
C ASP A 83 10.25 2.43 14.09
N GLU A 84 10.48 2.14 15.37
CA GLU A 84 9.49 1.51 16.27
C GLU A 84 8.17 2.31 16.32
N VAL A 85 8.27 3.63 16.25
CA VAL A 85 7.14 4.55 16.20
C VAL A 85 6.33 4.40 14.90
N ASP A 86 7.00 4.17 13.78
CA ASP A 86 6.33 4.02 12.47
C ASP A 86 5.55 2.71 12.40
N VAL A 87 6.12 1.63 12.92
CA VAL A 87 5.46 0.32 13.04
C VAL A 87 4.23 0.43 13.94
N LEU A 88 4.34 1.20 15.03
CA LEU A 88 3.23 1.44 15.95
C LEU A 88 2.07 2.21 15.31
N LEU A 89 2.35 3.24 14.52
CA LEU A 89 1.30 4.01 13.85
C LEU A 89 0.52 3.21 12.80
N LEU A 90 1.11 2.13 12.28
CA LEU A 90 0.49 1.25 11.29
C LEU A 90 -0.33 0.11 11.91
N ALA A 91 -0.09 -0.22 13.19
CA ALA A 91 -0.75 -1.33 13.86
C ALA A 91 -2.24 -1.06 14.11
N ASP A 92 -3.09 -2.08 13.93
CA ASP A 92 -4.54 -1.99 14.17
C ASP A 92 -4.88 -1.65 15.63
N ASN A 93 -4.04 -2.08 16.59
CA ASN A 93 -4.18 -1.79 18.01
C ASN A 93 -2.81 -1.38 18.62
N PRO A 94 -2.40 -0.11 18.47
CA PRO A 94 -1.04 0.33 18.81
C PRO A 94 -0.74 0.25 20.31
N ASN A 95 -1.74 0.45 21.17
CA ASN A 95 -1.54 0.42 22.63
C ASN A 95 -1.23 -0.99 23.13
N GLU A 96 -1.89 -2.00 22.58
CA GLU A 96 -1.63 -3.40 22.95
C GLU A 96 -0.23 -3.85 22.51
N LEU A 97 0.21 -3.39 21.33
CA LEU A 97 1.56 -3.62 20.83
C LEU A 97 2.61 -2.91 21.71
N LEU A 98 2.37 -1.65 22.08
CA LEU A 98 3.22 -0.90 23.01
C LEU A 98 3.37 -1.63 24.35
N ASP A 99 2.25 -2.07 24.94
CA ASP A 99 2.27 -2.79 26.20
C ASP A 99 3.06 -4.11 26.09
N ALA A 100 2.91 -4.82 24.97
CA ALA A 100 3.65 -6.06 24.71
C ALA A 100 5.16 -5.83 24.54
N ILE A 101 5.58 -4.80 23.79
CA ILE A 101 6.99 -4.42 23.59
C ILE A 101 7.60 -4.02 24.94
N THR A 102 6.93 -3.12 25.67
CA THR A 102 7.39 -2.63 26.97
C THR A 102 7.52 -3.78 27.97
N ALA A 103 6.54 -4.68 28.03
CA ALA A 103 6.58 -5.84 28.93
C ALA A 103 7.63 -6.90 28.54
N ALA A 104 8.10 -6.91 27.29
CA ALA A 104 9.20 -7.75 26.85
C ALA A 104 10.55 -7.14 27.23
N GLU A 105 10.74 -5.84 27.01
CA GLU A 105 11.97 -5.11 27.35
C GLU A 105 12.22 -5.09 28.87
N TRP A 106 11.19 -4.81 29.66
CA TRP A 106 11.29 -4.85 31.12
C TRP A 106 11.62 -6.24 31.65
N ARG A 107 11.20 -7.29 30.95
CA ARG A 107 11.48 -8.68 31.34
C ARG A 107 12.90 -9.10 30.99
N SER A 108 13.46 -8.63 29.87
CA SER A 108 14.87 -8.83 29.57
C SER A 108 15.77 -8.07 30.54
N GLU A 109 15.39 -6.85 30.91
CA GLU A 109 16.15 -6.04 31.87
C GLU A 109 16.13 -6.67 33.27
N LEU A 110 14.95 -7.02 33.79
CA LEU A 110 14.80 -7.67 35.10
C LEU A 110 15.44 -9.06 35.16
N GLY A 111 15.36 -9.84 34.08
CA GLY A 111 16.03 -11.15 34.00
C GLY A 111 17.56 -11.04 33.99
N ALA A 112 18.11 -9.95 33.46
CA ALA A 112 19.55 -9.67 33.49
C ALA A 112 20.01 -9.20 34.88
N GLU A 113 19.21 -8.40 35.58
CA GLU A 113 19.47 -7.98 36.96
C GLU A 113 19.41 -9.16 37.95
N ASP A 114 18.45 -10.07 37.78
CA ASP A 114 18.32 -11.27 38.63
C ASP A 114 19.52 -12.23 38.48
N GLU A 115 20.08 -12.39 37.27
CA GLU A 115 21.30 -13.19 37.06
C GLU A 115 22.55 -12.53 37.67
N GLU A 116 22.66 -11.20 37.63
CA GLU A 116 23.79 -10.46 38.21
C GLU A 116 23.75 -10.46 39.75
N LEU A 117 22.55 -10.38 40.34
CA LEU A 117 22.33 -10.49 41.79
C LEU A 117 22.60 -11.92 42.30
N LEU A 118 22.17 -12.95 41.56
CA LEU A 118 22.46 -14.36 41.91
C LEU A 118 23.96 -14.67 41.84
N LEU A 119 24.69 -14.11 40.88
CA LEU A 119 26.16 -14.28 40.79
C LEU A 119 26.89 -13.61 41.97
N ASN A 120 26.40 -12.47 42.45
CA ASN A 120 26.98 -11.79 43.62
C ASN A 120 26.67 -12.50 44.94
N GLU A 121 25.53 -13.18 45.06
CA GLU A 121 25.15 -13.93 46.27
C GLU A 121 25.84 -15.30 46.37
N ILE A 122 26.24 -15.91 45.24
CA ILE A 122 27.02 -17.18 45.22
C ILE A 122 28.52 -16.94 45.51
N LEU A 123 29.02 -15.71 45.38
CA LEU A 123 30.43 -15.33 45.59
C LEU A 123 30.75 -14.79 47.01
N PHE A 124 29.82 -14.89 47.96
CA PHE A 124 30.05 -14.60 49.38
C PHE A 124 29.73 -15.80 50.30
#